data_AF-A0A383DG43-F1
#
_entry.id   AF-A0A383DG43-F1
#
_cell.length_a   1.000
_cell.length_b   1.000
_cell.length_c   1.000
_cell.angle_alpha   90.00
_cell.angle_beta   90.00
_cell.angle_gamma   90.00
#
_symmetry.space_group_name_H-M   'P 1'
#
loop_
_entity.id
_entity.type
_entity.pdbx_description
1 polymer ?
#
loop_
_entity_poly.entity_id
_entity_poly.type
_entity_poly.pdbx_seq_one_letter_code
_entity_poly.pdbx_strand_id
1 'polypeptide(L)'
;MGLASGAGAEAGLYGAIITGFFAAIFGGTPSQVSGPTGPMTIVMSLIVTKYLALYPDTGLALAFFTVFLAGIFQICFGLLKLGKYINLMPHAVISGFMTGIGIIIIALQLPQVLGFYDIKGSTLNIFSELGNVSQL
;
A
#
# COMPACT_ATOMS: atom_id res chain seq x y z
N MET A 1 5.67 0.56 2.05
CA MET A 1 5.66 -0.89 1.82
C MET A 1 6.45 -1.69 2.83
N GLY A 2 7.43 -1.15 3.54
CA GLY A 2 8.31 -1.99 4.36
C GLY A 2 7.67 -2.61 5.61
N LEU A 3 7.63 -1.85 6.70
CA LEU A 3 7.11 -2.33 7.98
C LEU A 3 5.58 -2.42 8.00
N ALA A 4 4.90 -1.41 7.45
CA ALA A 4 3.45 -1.29 7.50
C ALA A 4 2.67 -2.27 6.61
N SER A 5 3.31 -2.97 5.65
CA SER A 5 2.63 -4.02 4.87
C SER A 5 2.78 -5.43 5.46
N GLY A 6 3.70 -5.61 6.41
CA GLY A 6 4.17 -6.92 6.87
C GLY A 6 5.25 -7.57 5.99
N ALA A 7 5.66 -6.97 4.86
CA ALA A 7 6.66 -7.55 3.95
C ALA A 7 8.14 -7.27 4.31
N GLY A 8 8.41 -6.50 5.36
CA GLY A 8 9.76 -6.19 5.84
C GLY A 8 10.32 -4.85 5.32
N ALA A 9 11.08 -4.13 6.16
CA ALA A 9 11.61 -2.79 5.84
C ALA A 9 12.41 -2.75 4.54
N GLU A 10 13.21 -3.79 4.31
CA GLU A 10 14.03 -4.01 3.11
C GLU A 10 13.21 -4.00 1.81
N ALA A 11 12.06 -4.67 1.78
CA ALA A 11 11.19 -4.71 0.61
C ALA A 11 10.66 -3.31 0.25
N GLY A 12 10.43 -2.47 1.26
CA GLY A 12 10.09 -1.06 1.05
C GLY A 12 11.23 -0.24 0.44
N LEU A 13 12.46 -0.48 0.89
CA LEU A 13 13.65 0.21 0.39
C LEU A 13 13.95 -0.17 -1.07
N TYR A 14 14.01 -1.48 -1.36
CA TYR A 14 14.19 -1.95 -2.73
C TYR A 14 13.06 -1.47 -3.65
N GLY A 15 11.81 -1.51 -3.17
CA GLY A 15 10.66 -0.99 -3.90
C GLY A 15 10.79 0.50 -4.23
N ALA A 16 11.25 1.33 -3.30
CA ALA A 16 11.46 2.76 -3.52
C ALA A 16 12.58 3.04 -4.53
N ILE A 17 13.72 2.35 -4.41
CA ILE A 17 14.87 2.52 -5.31
C ILE A 17 14.48 2.14 -6.74
N ILE A 18 13.90 0.95 -6.92
CA ILE A 18 13.54 0.44 -8.25
C ILE A 18 12.45 1.32 -8.86
N THR A 19 11.36 1.60 -8.12
CA THR A 19 10.24 2.41 -8.64
C THR A 19 10.71 3.82 -8.99
N GLY A 20 11.51 4.44 -8.13
CA GLY A 20 12.07 5.78 -8.37
C GLY A 20 12.98 5.83 -9.60
N PHE A 21 13.85 4.83 -9.77
CA PHE A 21 14.75 4.72 -10.92
C PHE A 21 13.98 4.63 -12.25
N PHE A 22 13.03 3.70 -12.35
CA PHE A 22 12.23 3.54 -13.58
C PHE A 22 11.34 4.75 -13.83
N ALA A 23 10.73 5.33 -12.80
CA ALA A 23 9.93 6.54 -12.96
C ALA A 23 10.75 7.77 -13.37
N ALA A 24 12.01 7.87 -12.95
CA ALA A 24 12.88 8.98 -13.37
C ALA A 24 13.25 8.90 -14.87
N ILE A 25 13.44 7.69 -15.41
CA ILE A 25 13.77 7.49 -16.83
C ILE A 25 12.54 7.59 -17.73
N PHE A 26 11.42 6.99 -17.32
CA PHE A 26 10.21 6.84 -18.14
C PHE A 26 9.07 7.79 -17.77
N GLY A 27 9.24 8.60 -16.73
CA GLY A 27 8.22 9.52 -16.23
C GLY A 27 8.06 10.79 -17.07
N GLY A 28 6.88 11.41 -16.95
CA GLY A 28 6.53 12.63 -17.70
C GLY A 28 6.70 13.95 -16.93
N THR A 29 7.23 13.93 -15.70
CA THR A 29 7.36 15.13 -14.86
C THR A 29 8.72 15.20 -14.16
N PRO A 30 9.57 16.20 -14.47
CA PRO A 30 10.94 16.27 -13.97
C PRO A 30 11.09 16.34 -12.45
N SER A 31 10.09 16.89 -11.75
CA SER A 31 10.12 17.11 -10.30
C SER A 31 9.37 16.04 -9.49
N GLN A 32 8.76 15.04 -10.14
CA GLN A 32 8.00 14.01 -9.42
C GLN A 32 8.91 12.93 -8.86
N VAL A 33 8.85 12.76 -7.54
CA VAL A 33 9.47 11.63 -6.84
C VAL A 33 8.46 10.49 -6.77
N SER A 34 8.84 9.32 -7.29
CA SER A 34 7.99 8.13 -7.29
C SER A 34 8.50 7.09 -6.32
N GLY A 35 7.57 6.46 -5.60
CA GLY A 35 7.86 5.40 -4.65
C GLY A 35 6.59 4.75 -4.12
N PRO A 36 6.72 3.65 -3.37
CA PRO A 36 5.58 2.96 -2.77
C PRO A 36 4.88 3.85 -1.73
N THR A 37 3.66 4.28 -2.04
CA THR A 37 2.85 5.16 -1.18
C THR A 37 2.14 4.37 -0.07
N GLY A 38 1.66 5.09 0.96
CA GLY A 38 0.85 4.51 2.05
C GLY A 38 -0.37 3.73 1.54
N PRO A 39 -1.20 4.27 0.63
CA PRO A 39 -2.37 3.56 0.11
C PRO A 39 -2.00 2.28 -0.64
N MET A 40 -0.98 2.36 -1.50
CA MET A 40 -0.50 1.20 -2.25
C MET A 40 0.02 0.10 -1.32
N THR A 41 0.67 0.49 -0.23
CA THR A 41 1.16 -0.42 0.83
C THR A 41 0.01 -1.19 1.48
N ILE A 42 -1.07 -0.49 1.84
CA ILE A 42 -2.24 -1.08 2.48
C ILE A 42 -2.94 -2.04 1.52
N VAL A 43 -3.18 -1.61 0.27
CA VAL A 43 -3.80 -2.45 -0.76
C VAL A 43 -2.98 -3.71 -1.01
N MET A 44 -1.66 -3.60 -1.10
CA MET A 44 -0.79 -4.77 -1.30
C MET A 44 -0.86 -5.74 -0.12
N SER A 45 -0.86 -5.24 1.12
CA SER A 45 -0.99 -6.09 2.32
C SER A 45 -2.32 -6.86 2.31
N LEU A 46 -3.43 -6.21 1.92
CA LEU A 46 -4.73 -6.86 1.77
C LEU A 46 -4.72 -7.94 0.69
N ILE A 47 -4.12 -7.65 -0.47
CA ILE A 47 -4.01 -8.61 -1.59
C ILE A 47 -3.19 -9.84 -1.18
N VAL A 48 -2.02 -9.63 -0.56
CA VAL A 48 -1.15 -10.72 -0.10
C VAL A 48 -1.86 -11.55 0.95
N THR A 49 -2.45 -10.93 1.97
CA THR A 49 -3.16 -11.65 3.05
C THR A 49 -4.33 -12.47 2.48
N LYS A 50 -5.11 -11.87 1.56
CA LYS A 50 -6.25 -12.54 0.94
C LYS A 50 -5.81 -13.72 0.08
N TYR A 51 -4.78 -13.57 -0.75
CA TYR A 51 -4.33 -14.65 -1.61
C TYR A 51 -3.61 -15.75 -0.86
N LEU A 52 -2.84 -15.43 0.18
CA LEU A 52 -2.20 -16.44 1.01
C LEU A 52 -3.22 -17.27 1.80
N ALA A 53 -4.34 -16.66 2.21
CA ALA A 53 -5.44 -17.37 2.85
C ALA A 53 -6.20 -18.32 1.90
N LEU A 54 -6.33 -17.95 0.62
CA LEU A 54 -7.03 -18.76 -0.39
C LEU A 54 -6.11 -19.81 -1.04
N TYR A 55 -4.84 -19.48 -1.24
CA TYR A 55 -3.84 -20.28 -1.93
C TYR A 55 -2.51 -20.22 -1.16
N PRO A 56 -2.28 -21.12 -0.19
CA PRO A 56 -1.11 -21.05 0.69
C PRO A 56 0.23 -21.14 -0.07
N ASP A 57 0.30 -22.00 -1.10
CA ASP A 57 1.54 -22.26 -1.82
C ASP A 57 1.80 -21.25 -2.96
N THR A 58 0.75 -20.70 -3.58
CA THR A 58 0.86 -19.85 -4.78
C THR A 58 0.38 -18.41 -4.57
N GLY A 59 -0.18 -18.09 -3.41
CA GLY A 59 -0.81 -16.81 -3.12
C GLY A 59 0.14 -15.62 -3.24
N LEU A 60 1.41 -15.80 -2.86
CA LEU A 60 2.43 -14.76 -3.01
C LEU A 60 2.72 -14.46 -4.50
N ALA A 61 2.85 -15.51 -5.33
CA ALA A 61 3.08 -15.35 -6.77
C ALA A 61 1.88 -14.65 -7.45
N LEU A 62 0.65 -14.99 -7.07
CA LEU A 62 -0.58 -14.34 -7.54
C LEU A 62 -0.65 -12.85 -7.14
N ALA A 63 -0.20 -12.51 -5.93
CA ALA A 63 -0.13 -11.12 -5.48
C ALA A 63 0.86 -10.30 -6.34
N PHE A 64 2.05 -10.82 -6.60
CA PHE A 64 3.03 -10.17 -7.48
C PHE A 64 2.54 -10.08 -8.93
N PHE A 65 1.88 -11.12 -9.43
CA PHE A 65 1.26 -11.10 -10.76
C PHE A 65 0.21 -10.00 -10.89
N THR A 66 -0.56 -9.75 -9.83
CA THR A 66 -1.53 -8.64 -9.78
C THR A 66 -0.83 -7.28 -9.92
N VAL A 67 0.31 -7.08 -9.26
CA VAL A 67 1.11 -5.84 -9.38
C VAL A 67 1.67 -5.68 -10.78
N PHE A 68 2.17 -6.77 -11.38
CA PHE A 68 2.63 -6.77 -12.76
C PHE A 68 1.52 -6.37 -13.74
N LEU A 69 0.33 -6.94 -13.58
CA LEU A 69 -0.86 -6.62 -14.38
C LEU A 69 -1.28 -5.15 -14.21
N ALA A 70 -1.23 -4.63 -12.98
CA ALA A 70 -1.49 -3.22 -12.70
C ALA A 70 -0.50 -2.29 -13.43
N GLY A 71 0.78 -2.67 -13.51
CA GLY A 71 1.79 -1.94 -14.27
C GLY A 71 1.49 -1.91 -15.78
N ILE A 72 1.05 -3.04 -16.35
CA ILE A 72 0.59 -3.10 -17.75
C ILE A 72 -0.58 -2.16 -17.97
N PHE A 73 -1.59 -2.19 -17.10
CA PHE A 73 -2.72 -1.25 -17.20
C PHE A 73 -2.29 0.21 -17.10
N GLN A 74 -1.34 0.52 -16.21
CA GLN A 74 -0.81 1.88 -16.08
C GLN A 74 -0.09 2.34 -17.36
N ILE A 75 0.68 1.47 -18.01
CA ILE A 75 1.28 1.76 -19.33
C ILE A 75 0.19 1.98 -20.37
N CYS A 76 -0.81 1.11 -20.46
CA CYS A 76 -1.93 1.25 -21.40
C CYS A 76 -2.69 2.57 -21.20
N PHE A 77 -2.97 2.95 -19.95
CA PHE A 77 -3.62 4.22 -19.64
C PHE A 77 -2.75 5.43 -19.98
N GLY A 78 -1.43 5.32 -19.83
CA GLY A 78 -0.46 6.31 -20.29
C GLY A 78 -0.48 6.50 -21.81
N LEU A 79 -0.47 5.39 -22.57
CA LEU A 79 -0.53 5.41 -24.03
C LEU A 79 -1.85 5.98 -24.55
N LEU A 80 -2.97 5.64 -23.90
CA LEU A 80 -4.30 6.16 -24.22
C LEU A 80 -4.53 7.60 -23.71
N LYS A 81 -3.55 8.22 -23.04
CA LYS A 81 -3.64 9.56 -22.44
C LYS A 81 -4.82 9.73 -21.48
N LEU A 82 -5.25 8.64 -20.83
CA LEU A 82 -6.37 8.66 -19.88
C LEU A 82 -6.05 9.41 -18.58
N GLY A 83 -4.78 9.73 -18.32
CA GLY A 83 -4.37 10.53 -17.17
C GLY A 83 -5.05 11.91 -17.10
N LYS A 84 -5.49 12.48 -18.24
CA LYS A 84 -6.20 13.78 -18.25
C LYS A 84 -7.53 13.74 -17.48
N TYR A 85 -8.18 12.58 -17.41
CA TYR A 85 -9.46 12.43 -16.70
C TYR A 85 -9.31 12.44 -15.18
N ILE A 86 -8.10 12.24 -14.64
CA ILE A 86 -7.83 12.34 -13.19
C ILE A 86 -8.14 13.76 -12.69
N ASN A 87 -7.96 14.78 -13.54
CA ASN A 87 -8.27 16.18 -13.21
C ASN A 87 -9.78 16.45 -13.02
N LEU A 88 -10.67 15.52 -13.39
CA LEU A 88 -12.11 15.65 -13.19
C LEU A 88 -12.56 15.18 -11.80
N MET A 89 -11.64 14.59 -11.00
CA MET A 89 -11.98 14.11 -9.67
C MET A 89 -12.24 15.28 -8.71
N PRO A 90 -13.40 15.35 -8.04
CA PRO A 90 -13.70 16.44 -7.12
C PRO A 90 -12.69 16.52 -5.97
N HIS A 91 -12.27 17.73 -5.60
CA HIS A 91 -11.33 17.95 -4.48
C HIS A 91 -11.80 17.33 -3.17
N ALA A 92 -13.11 17.28 -2.92
CA ALA A 92 -13.69 16.64 -1.74
C ALA A 92 -13.35 15.14 -1.66
N VAL A 93 -13.34 14.43 -2.79
CA VAL A 93 -13.00 12.99 -2.85
C VAL A 93 -11.53 12.77 -2.56
N ILE A 94 -10.65 13.60 -3.15
CA ILE A 94 -9.19 13.51 -2.94
C ILE A 94 -8.86 13.78 -1.47
N SER A 95 -9.41 14.85 -0.91
CA SER A 95 -9.19 15.24 0.48
C SER A 95 -9.72 14.19 1.46
N GLY A 96 -10.93 13.67 1.22
CA GLY A 96 -11.53 12.62 2.05
C GLY A 96 -10.73 11.32 2.01
N PHE A 97 -10.28 10.90 0.83
CA PHE A 97 -9.42 9.72 0.66
C PHE A 97 -8.10 9.89 1.43
N MET A 98 -7.40 11.01 1.25
CA MET A 98 -6.13 11.27 1.94
C MET A 98 -6.29 11.33 3.46
N THR A 99 -7.37 11.95 3.95
CA THR A 99 -7.69 11.99 5.38
C THR A 99 -7.97 10.58 5.92
N GLY A 100 -8.73 9.77 5.20
CA GLY A 100 -9.02 8.39 5.58
C GLY A 100 -7.76 7.53 5.67
N ILE A 101 -6.84 7.67 4.72
CA ILE A 101 -5.52 7.01 4.76
C ILE A 101 -4.72 7.49 5.97
N GLY A 102 -4.73 8.79 6.26
CA GLY A 102 -4.08 9.36 7.44
C GLY A 102 -4.58 8.72 8.74
N ILE A 103 -5.90 8.55 8.88
CA ILE A 103 -6.51 7.86 10.04
C ILE A 103 -6.04 6.40 10.10
N ILE A 104 -6.03 5.68 8.97
CA ILE A 104 -5.56 4.30 8.92
C ILE A 104 -4.08 4.20 9.36
N ILE A 105 -3.22 5.10 8.88
CA ILE A 105 -1.80 5.12 9.26
C ILE A 105 -1.66 5.36 10.76
N ILE A 106 -2.36 6.35 11.33
CA ILE A 106 -2.33 6.62 12.78
C ILE A 106 -2.75 5.38 13.57
N ALA A 107 -3.85 4.73 13.16
CA ALA A 107 -4.32 3.51 13.81
C ALA A 107 -3.30 2.36 13.74
N LEU A 108 -2.59 2.20 12.62
CA LEU A 108 -1.54 1.19 12.47
C LEU A 108 -0.27 1.49 13.29
N GLN A 109 0.00 2.76 13.60
CA GLN A 109 1.18 3.17 14.35
C GLN A 109 0.94 3.23 15.86
N LEU A 110 -0.30 3.43 16.32
CA LEU A 110 -0.65 3.61 17.73
C LEU A 110 -0.15 2.45 18.64
N PRO A 111 -0.33 1.16 18.29
CA PRO A 111 0.18 0.05 19.11
C PRO A 111 1.71 0.01 19.18
N GLN A 112 2.38 0.37 18.08
CA GLN A 112 3.84 0.40 18.00
C GLN A 112 4.43 1.49 18.90
N VAL A 113 3.77 2.66 18.97
CA VAL A 113 4.16 3.77 19.87
C VAL A 113 3.92 3.42 21.34
N LEU A 114 2.87 2.66 21.64
CA LEU A 114 2.55 2.21 23.00
C LEU A 114 3.40 1.01 23.48
N GLY A 115 4.31 0.50 22.64
CA GLY A 115 5.23 -0.58 22.99
C GLY A 115 4.71 -1.99 22.73
N PHE A 116 3.57 -2.14 22.05
CA PHE A 116 3.06 -3.43 21.60
C PHE A 116 3.66 -3.81 20.24
N TYR A 117 4.88 -4.34 20.26
CA TYR A 117 5.64 -4.67 19.05
C TYR A 117 5.20 -5.97 18.36
N ASP A 118 4.42 -6.81 19.04
CA ASP A 118 4.04 -8.16 18.56
C ASP A 118 2.72 -8.19 17.77
N ILE A 119 1.98 -7.07 17.73
CA ILE A 119 0.73 -6.99 16.97
C ILE A 119 1.07 -6.79 15.49
N LYS A 120 1.28 -7.91 14.78
CA LYS A 120 1.42 -7.95 13.33
C LYS A 120 0.08 -8.31 12.70
N GLY A 121 -0.62 -7.34 12.11
CA GLY A 121 -1.90 -7.62 11.44
C GLY A 121 -2.66 -6.40 10.93
N SER A 122 -3.69 -6.68 10.13
CA SER A 122 -4.62 -5.69 9.55
C SER A 122 -5.28 -4.82 10.63
N THR A 123 -5.75 -3.61 10.29
CA THR A 123 -6.37 -2.66 11.25
C THR A 123 -7.47 -3.29 12.11
N LEU A 124 -8.25 -4.20 11.54
CA LEU A 124 -9.30 -4.94 12.26
C LEU A 124 -8.74 -5.86 13.37
N ASN A 125 -7.56 -6.44 13.16
CA ASN A 125 -6.89 -7.28 14.16
C ASN A 125 -6.39 -6.46 15.35
N ILE A 126 -5.95 -5.22 15.11
CA ILE A 126 -5.53 -4.30 16.17
C ILE A 126 -6.71 -3.95 17.07
N PHE A 127 -7.88 -3.64 16.50
CA PHE A 127 -9.07 -3.33 17.30
C PHE A 127 -9.60 -4.56 18.05
N SER A 128 -9.53 -5.75 17.45
CA SER A 128 -9.94 -6.99 18.15
C SER A 128 -8.96 -7.40 19.26
N GLU A 129 -7.65 -7.24 19.05
CA GLU A 129 -6.64 -7.59 20.06
C GLU A 129 -6.60 -6.57 21.21
N LEU A 130 -6.75 -5.26 20.94
CA LEU A 130 -6.89 -4.26 21.99
C LEU A 130 -8.14 -4.47 22.86
N GLY A 131 -9.22 -4.99 22.27
CA GLY A 131 -10.41 -5.40 23.02
C GLY A 131 -10.17 -6.61 23.94
N ASN A 132 -9.30 -7.54 23.53
CA ASN A 132 -8.95 -8.73 24.32
C ASN A 132 -7.95 -8.45 25.44
N VAL A 133 -7.08 -7.44 25.28
CA VAL A 133 -6.14 -7.00 26.33
C VAL A 133 -6.87 -6.34 27.52
N SER A 134 -8.11 -5.86 27.34
CA SER A 134 -8.96 -5.38 28.45
C SER A 134 -9.53 -6.50 29.34
N GLN A 135 -9.23 -7.78 29.08
CA GLN A 135 -9.66 -8.93 29.88
C GLN A 135 -8.53 -9.55 30.72
N LEU A 136 -7.35 -8.91 30.75
CA LEU A 136 -6.28 -9.14 31.73
C LEU A 136 -6.19 -7.94 32.68
#